data_AF-A0A7Y3FE15-F1
#
_entry.id   AF-A0A7Y3FE15-F1
#
_cell.length_a   1.000
_cell.length_b   1.000
_cell.length_c   1.000
_cell.angle_alpha   90.00
_cell.angle_beta   90.00
_cell.angle_gamma   90.00
#
_symmetry.space_group_name_H-M   'P 1'
#
loop_
_entity.id
_entity.type
_entity.pdbx_description
1 polymer ?
#
loop_
_entity_poly.entity_id
_entity_poly.type
_entity_poly.pdbx_seq_one_letter_code
_entity_poly.pdbx_strand_id
1 'polypeptide(L)'
;EAHRAWHAGEGRWAGREDINSRSIGIELDNDGTCGFEAPLMEALEELLREIMDRHAIPAKGVLAHLDFAPDRKGDPGRKFDWQSLAKKGLSVWPEPSLKGDFMRNAAVFGYPIELGEKLVLEAFRQRFRPGASGPLDPADQGMMAGLARQFPADVTERFARRVPSRPLGLES
;
A
#
# COMPACT_ATOMS: atom_id res chain seq x y z
N GLU A 1 20.31 -9.09 -4.11
CA GLU A 1 19.40 -9.96 -3.33
C GLU A 1 18.30 -10.47 -4.24
N ALA A 2 18.39 -11.74 -4.67
CA ALA A 2 17.55 -12.37 -5.69
C ALA A 2 16.83 -13.61 -5.13
N HIS A 3 16.22 -13.47 -3.96
CA HIS A 3 15.45 -14.54 -3.34
C HIS A 3 13.96 -14.20 -3.41
N ARG A 4 13.26 -14.98 -4.26
CA ARG A 4 11.82 -14.97 -4.41
C ARG A 4 11.20 -15.53 -3.13
N ALA A 5 10.64 -14.67 -2.29
CA ALA A 5 9.90 -15.09 -1.12
C ALA A 5 8.41 -15.30 -1.48
N TRP A 6 7.86 -16.47 -1.14
CA TRP A 6 6.46 -16.84 -1.45
C TRP A 6 5.53 -16.43 -0.30
N HIS A 7 5.52 -15.15 0.07
CA HIS A 7 4.70 -14.68 1.19
C HIS A 7 3.28 -14.30 0.77
N ALA A 8 3.11 -13.75 -0.44
CA ALA A 8 1.94 -12.92 -0.71
C ALA A 8 0.90 -13.44 -1.71
N GLY A 9 1.00 -14.63 -2.33
CA GLY A 9 -0.04 -15.23 -3.20
C GLY A 9 -0.52 -14.34 -4.38
N GLU A 10 -1.59 -14.72 -5.09
CA GLU A 10 -2.16 -13.90 -6.18
C GLU A 10 -2.75 -12.59 -5.63
N GLY A 11 -2.34 -11.45 -6.17
CA GLY A 11 -2.86 -10.15 -5.72
C GLY A 11 -2.54 -9.04 -6.70
N ARG A 12 -3.28 -7.94 -6.59
CA ARG A 12 -3.25 -6.82 -7.52
C ARG A 12 -3.22 -5.49 -6.80
N TRP A 13 -2.29 -4.64 -7.21
CA TRP A 13 -2.16 -3.26 -6.74
C TRP A 13 -1.84 -2.35 -7.92
N ALA A 14 -2.43 -1.16 -7.98
CA ALA A 14 -2.15 -0.16 -9.02
C ALA A 14 -2.31 -0.71 -10.45
N GLY A 15 -3.27 -1.62 -10.67
CA GLY A 15 -3.49 -2.26 -11.95
C GLY A 15 -2.50 -3.37 -12.32
N ARG A 16 -1.57 -3.71 -11.42
CA ARG A 16 -0.53 -4.72 -11.65
C ARG A 16 -0.82 -5.97 -10.87
N GLU A 17 -0.76 -7.10 -11.57
CA GLU A 17 -0.72 -8.43 -10.98
C GLU A 17 0.70 -8.79 -10.55
N ASP A 18 0.83 -9.93 -9.85
CA ASP A 18 2.10 -10.50 -9.40
C ASP A 18 2.96 -9.51 -8.58
N ILE A 19 2.33 -8.91 -7.56
CA ILE A 19 3.01 -8.02 -6.60
C ILE A 19 4.19 -8.73 -5.92
N ASN A 20 4.14 -10.06 -5.77
CA ASN A 20 5.20 -10.87 -5.16
C ASN A 20 6.54 -10.74 -5.88
N SER A 21 6.52 -10.72 -7.21
CA SER A 21 7.75 -10.57 -8.00
C SER A 21 8.45 -9.21 -7.82
N ARG A 22 7.78 -8.23 -7.19
CA ARG A 22 8.21 -6.83 -7.09
C ARG A 22 8.09 -6.27 -5.67
N SER A 23 7.98 -7.12 -4.66
CA SER A 23 7.83 -6.72 -3.27
C SER A 23 8.83 -7.44 -2.38
N ILE A 24 9.05 -6.86 -1.20
CA ILE A 24 9.77 -7.48 -0.09
C ILE A 24 8.70 -7.74 0.97
N GLY A 25 8.49 -8.99 1.33
CA GLY A 25 7.59 -9.38 2.41
C GLY A 25 8.28 -9.27 3.76
N ILE A 26 7.61 -8.65 4.73
CA ILE A 26 8.01 -8.64 6.13
C ILE A 26 6.91 -9.33 6.92
N GLU A 27 7.25 -10.40 7.63
CA GLU A 27 6.34 -11.11 8.53
C GLU A 27 6.60 -10.65 9.96
N LEU A 28 5.52 -10.42 10.70
CA LEU A 28 5.55 -9.98 12.09
C LEU A 28 4.97 -11.08 12.96
N ASP A 29 5.73 -11.54 13.95
CA ASP A 29 5.27 -12.53 14.90
C ASP A 29 4.25 -11.89 15.85
N ASN A 30 2.97 -12.06 15.52
CA ASN A 30 1.84 -11.52 16.25
C ASN A 30 0.67 -12.49 16.15
N ASP A 31 0.02 -12.80 17.28
CA ASP A 31 -1.05 -13.80 17.33
C ASP A 31 -2.39 -13.33 16.72
N GLY A 32 -2.46 -12.08 16.24
CA GLY A 32 -3.65 -11.46 15.65
C GLY A 32 -4.71 -11.01 16.69
N THR A 33 -4.55 -11.41 17.94
CA THR A 33 -5.47 -11.13 19.06
C THR A 33 -4.96 -10.02 19.99
N CYS A 34 -3.67 -9.73 20.00
CA CYS A 34 -3.09 -8.59 20.71
C CYS A 34 -2.64 -7.47 19.75
N GLY A 35 -2.27 -6.31 20.32
CA GLY A 35 -1.58 -5.26 19.57
C GLY A 35 -0.10 -5.62 19.43
N PHE A 36 0.57 -5.02 18.45
CA PHE A 36 1.99 -5.26 18.20
C PHE A 36 2.84 -4.65 19.33
N GLU A 37 3.74 -5.45 19.90
CA GLU A 37 4.60 -5.01 20.99
C GLU A 37 5.57 -3.91 20.54
N ALA A 38 5.91 -2.98 21.45
CA ALA A 38 6.78 -1.86 21.13
C ALA A 38 8.15 -2.27 20.55
N PRO A 39 8.87 -3.29 21.09
CA PRO A 39 10.14 -3.72 20.53
C PRO A 39 10.01 -4.26 19.09
N LEU A 40 8.91 -4.96 18.78
CA LEU A 40 8.65 -5.47 17.43
C LEU A 40 8.41 -4.32 16.45
N MET A 41 7.67 -3.29 16.86
CA MET A 41 7.43 -2.11 16.04
C MET A 41 8.69 -1.27 15.85
N GLU A 42 9.53 -1.12 16.86
CA GLU A 42 10.82 -0.42 16.76
C GLU A 42 11.75 -1.12 15.75
N ALA A 43 11.88 -2.45 15.85
CA ALA A 43 12.67 -3.24 14.89
C ALA A 43 12.12 -3.13 13.46
N LEU A 44 10.78 -3.15 13.31
CA LEU A 44 10.13 -2.95 12.01
C LEU A 44 10.43 -1.56 11.43
N GLU A 45 10.41 -0.52 12.26
CA GLU A 45 10.68 0.85 11.80
C GLU A 45 12.11 1.02 11.30
N GLU A 46 13.09 0.45 12.01
CA GLU A 46 14.49 0.44 11.57
C GLU A 46 14.64 -0.31 10.25
N LEU A 47 14.06 -1.51 10.15
CA LEU A 47 14.10 -2.31 8.93
C LEU A 47 13.43 -1.60 7.74
N LEU A 48 12.28 -0.95 7.96
CA LEU A 48 11.58 -0.20 6.92
C LEU A 48 12.43 0.95 6.39
N ARG A 49 13.10 1.72 7.26
CA ARG A 49 14.02 2.79 6.83
C ARG A 49 15.10 2.26 5.92
N GLU A 50 15.78 1.20 6.34
CA GLU A 50 16.87 0.62 5.56
C GLU A 50 16.40 0.10 4.18
N ILE A 51 15.26 -0.60 4.14
CA ILE A 51 14.71 -1.15 2.90
C ILE A 51 14.24 -0.03 1.98
N MET A 52 13.52 0.96 2.51
CA MET A 52 13.01 2.09 1.74
C MET A 52 14.15 2.90 1.14
N ASP A 53 15.20 3.19 1.90
CA ASP A 53 16.36 3.94 1.43
C ASP A 53 17.15 3.14 0.38
N ARG A 54 17.42 1.85 0.64
CA ARG A 54 18.19 0.98 -0.25
C ARG A 54 17.52 0.78 -1.61
N HIS A 55 16.19 0.69 -1.63
CA HIS A 55 15.41 0.38 -2.83
C HIS A 55 14.66 1.59 -3.41
N ALA A 56 14.86 2.78 -2.84
CA ALA A 56 14.13 4.00 -3.18
C ALA A 56 12.60 3.81 -3.18
N ILE A 57 12.08 3.04 -2.22
CA ILE A 57 10.65 2.78 -2.08
C ILE A 57 10.03 3.98 -1.35
N PRO A 58 9.10 4.72 -1.98
CA PRO A 58 8.41 5.82 -1.30
C PRO A 58 7.46 5.26 -0.22
N ALA A 59 7.06 6.09 0.75
CA ALA A 59 6.14 5.71 1.82
C ALA A 59 4.81 5.09 1.30
N LYS A 60 4.33 5.53 0.12
CA LYS A 60 3.14 4.96 -0.54
C LYS A 60 3.32 3.52 -1.05
N GLY A 61 4.56 3.05 -1.15
CA GLY A 61 4.93 1.70 -1.53
C GLY A 61 4.91 0.70 -0.37
N VAL A 62 4.72 1.17 0.87
CA VAL A 62 4.52 0.30 2.03
C VAL A 62 3.03 -0.02 2.15
N LEU A 63 2.67 -1.29 1.95
CA LEU A 63 1.29 -1.76 1.81
C LEU A 63 0.97 -2.86 2.83
N ALA A 64 -0.30 -2.96 3.24
CA ALA A 64 -0.82 -4.15 3.90
C ALA A 64 -0.97 -5.29 2.89
N HIS A 65 -0.95 -6.53 3.36
CA HIS A 65 -1.28 -7.68 2.51
C HIS A 65 -2.72 -7.62 2.02
N LEU A 66 -3.63 -7.19 2.91
CA LEU A 66 -5.03 -6.92 2.63
C LEU A 66 -5.23 -5.84 1.54
N ASP A 67 -4.28 -4.92 1.35
CA ASP A 67 -4.44 -3.83 0.38
C ASP A 67 -4.51 -4.35 -1.08
N PHE A 68 -3.76 -5.41 -1.38
CA PHE A 68 -3.66 -5.97 -2.73
C PHE A 68 -4.28 -7.37 -2.87
N ALA A 69 -4.72 -7.99 -1.78
CA ALA A 69 -5.41 -9.30 -1.78
C ALA A 69 -6.59 -9.34 -0.79
N PRO A 70 -7.56 -8.40 -0.88
CA PRO A 70 -8.60 -8.22 0.13
C PRO A 70 -9.63 -9.36 0.20
N ASP A 71 -9.69 -10.21 -0.82
CA ASP A 71 -10.56 -11.38 -0.92
C ASP A 71 -10.10 -12.57 -0.07
N ARG A 72 -8.80 -12.64 0.26
CA ARG A 72 -8.21 -13.82 0.94
C ARG A 72 -7.27 -13.50 2.10
N LYS A 73 -6.93 -12.23 2.32
CA LYS A 73 -6.03 -11.80 3.40
C LYS A 73 -6.71 -10.84 4.36
N GLY A 74 -6.15 -10.74 5.55
CA GLY A 74 -6.62 -9.85 6.61
C GLY A 74 -5.50 -9.23 7.44
N ASP A 75 -4.26 -9.59 7.14
CA ASP A 75 -3.04 -9.12 7.81
C ASP A 75 -2.55 -7.77 7.22
N PRO A 76 -1.94 -6.90 8.06
CA PRO A 76 -1.64 -7.09 9.50
C PRO A 76 -2.84 -6.77 10.43
N GLY A 77 -3.99 -6.43 9.88
CA GLY A 77 -5.23 -6.23 10.64
C GLY A 77 -5.38 -4.84 11.27
N ARG A 78 -6.56 -4.61 11.87
CA ARG A 78 -6.99 -3.34 12.49
C ARG A 78 -6.11 -2.86 13.66
N LYS A 79 -5.31 -3.74 14.25
CA LYS A 79 -4.46 -3.44 15.43
C LYS A 79 -3.07 -2.94 15.06
N PHE A 80 -2.73 -2.98 13.78
CA PHE A 80 -1.45 -2.47 13.30
C PHE A 80 -1.48 -0.94 13.23
N ASP A 81 -0.50 -0.27 13.86
CA ASP A 81 -0.46 1.19 13.97
C ASP A 81 0.15 1.86 12.72
N TRP A 82 -0.63 1.85 11.65
CA TRP A 82 -0.29 2.52 10.39
C TRP A 82 -0.08 4.03 10.55
N GLN A 83 -0.79 4.66 11.49
CA GLN A 83 -0.71 6.11 11.69
C GLN A 83 0.63 6.51 12.32
N SER A 84 1.16 5.72 13.26
CA SER A 84 2.50 5.92 13.82
C SER A 84 3.58 5.84 12.75
N LEU A 85 3.53 4.81 11.87
CA LEU A 85 4.46 4.70 10.74
C LEU A 85 4.37 5.92 9.81
N ALA A 86 3.16 6.39 9.50
CA ALA A 86 2.98 7.54 8.64
C ALA A 86 3.55 8.85 9.22
N LYS A 87 3.38 9.08 10.54
CA LYS A 87 4.00 10.22 11.24
C LYS A 87 5.53 10.20 11.14
N LYS A 88 6.12 9.02 10.98
CA LYS A 88 7.57 8.79 10.84
C LYS A 88 8.05 8.78 9.38
N GLY A 89 7.15 8.99 8.42
CA GLY A 89 7.44 8.96 6.98
C GLY A 89 7.58 7.55 6.39
N LEU A 90 7.18 6.50 7.12
CA LEU A 90 7.34 5.09 6.75
C LEU A 90 6.08 4.49 6.09
N SER A 91 4.98 5.24 6.06
CA SER A 91 3.74 4.89 5.38
C SER A 91 3.01 6.18 5.01
N VAL A 92 1.89 6.06 4.30
CA VAL A 92 0.97 7.16 4.03
C VAL A 92 -0.17 7.21 5.03
N TRP A 93 -0.69 8.41 5.25
CA TRP A 93 -1.94 8.68 5.95
C TRP A 93 -2.63 9.86 5.27
N PRO A 94 -3.95 9.80 4.99
CA PRO A 94 -4.61 10.85 4.22
C PRO A 94 -4.96 12.05 5.07
N GLU A 95 -4.75 13.24 4.54
CA GLU A 95 -5.58 14.40 4.87
C GLU A 95 -6.94 14.28 4.14
N PRO A 96 -8.08 14.21 4.84
CA PRO A 96 -9.39 14.06 4.20
C PRO A 96 -9.68 15.21 3.22
N SER A 97 -10.26 14.89 2.07
CA SER A 97 -10.65 15.88 1.07
C SER A 97 -12.14 15.84 0.75
N LEU A 98 -12.64 16.88 0.08
CA LEU A 98 -14.06 16.97 -0.27
C LEU A 98 -14.47 15.89 -1.30
N LYS A 99 -15.74 15.49 -1.17
CA LYS A 99 -16.41 14.31 -1.76
C LYS A 99 -15.95 13.94 -3.17
N GLY A 100 -15.75 12.63 -3.35
CA GLY A 100 -15.65 11.96 -4.63
C GLY A 100 -16.19 10.55 -4.53
N ASP A 101 -16.32 9.88 -5.67
CA ASP A 101 -16.75 8.48 -5.72
C ASP A 101 -15.69 7.58 -5.04
N PHE A 102 -16.10 6.83 -4.02
CA PHE A 102 -15.18 6.02 -3.21
C PHE A 102 -14.41 5.02 -4.07
N MET A 103 -15.11 4.30 -4.96
CA MET A 103 -14.50 3.27 -5.79
C MET A 103 -13.55 3.85 -6.83
N ARG A 104 -13.91 4.96 -7.47
CA ARG A 104 -13.02 5.67 -8.40
C ARG A 104 -11.75 6.12 -7.69
N ASN A 105 -11.87 6.70 -6.50
CA ASN A 105 -10.70 7.14 -5.72
C ASN A 105 -9.88 5.95 -5.23
N ALA A 106 -10.52 4.83 -4.84
CA ALA A 106 -9.84 3.60 -4.48
C ALA A 106 -9.00 3.05 -5.64
N ALA A 107 -9.54 3.08 -6.87
CA ALA A 107 -8.80 2.70 -8.07
C ALA A 107 -7.59 3.60 -8.33
N VAL A 108 -7.74 4.92 -8.14
CA VAL A 108 -6.65 5.89 -8.28
C VAL A 108 -5.56 5.65 -7.23
N PHE A 109 -5.92 5.33 -6.00
CA PHE A 109 -4.96 5.01 -4.95
C PHE A 109 -4.25 3.67 -5.18
N GLY A 110 -4.96 2.67 -5.72
CA GLY A 110 -4.36 1.42 -6.18
C GLY A 110 -5.14 0.14 -5.84
N TYR A 111 -6.27 0.22 -5.13
CA TYR A 111 -7.04 -0.95 -4.73
C TYR A 111 -7.60 -1.75 -5.93
N PRO A 112 -7.73 -3.07 -5.81
CA PRO A 112 -8.36 -3.94 -6.81
C PRO A 112 -9.89 -3.81 -6.80
N ILE A 113 -10.41 -2.75 -7.43
CA ILE A 113 -11.84 -2.39 -7.39
C ILE A 113 -12.80 -3.41 -8.02
N GLU A 114 -12.30 -4.27 -8.89
CA GLU A 114 -13.04 -5.39 -9.48
C GLU A 114 -13.54 -6.40 -8.45
N LEU A 115 -12.94 -6.44 -7.25
CA LEU A 115 -13.38 -7.28 -6.13
C LEU A 115 -14.64 -6.74 -5.43
N GLY A 116 -15.08 -5.54 -5.79
CA GLY A 116 -16.32 -4.94 -5.31
C GLY A 116 -16.17 -4.10 -4.04
N GLU A 117 -17.16 -3.23 -3.82
CA GLU A 117 -17.11 -2.17 -2.80
C GLU A 117 -16.91 -2.71 -1.39
N LYS A 118 -17.57 -3.82 -1.04
CA LYS A 118 -17.49 -4.39 0.31
C LYS A 118 -16.06 -4.78 0.70
N LEU A 119 -15.32 -5.43 -0.20
CA LEU A 119 -13.96 -5.89 0.08
C LEU A 119 -12.97 -4.72 0.12
N VAL A 120 -13.09 -3.78 -0.83
CA VAL A 120 -12.25 -2.58 -0.86
C VAL A 120 -12.48 -1.69 0.36
N LEU A 121 -13.74 -1.52 0.78
CA LEU A 121 -14.08 -0.74 1.97
C LEU A 121 -13.51 -1.37 3.24
N GLU A 122 -13.61 -2.70 3.38
CA GLU A 122 -13.03 -3.39 4.52
C GLU A 122 -11.51 -3.23 4.54
N ALA A 123 -10.83 -3.45 3.41
CA ALA A 123 -9.39 -3.27 3.27
C ALA A 123 -8.92 -1.87 3.68
N PHE A 124 -9.58 -0.85 3.10
CA PHE A 124 -9.35 0.54 3.43
C PHE A 124 -9.56 0.82 4.94
N ARG A 125 -10.65 0.33 5.54
CA ARG A 125 -10.95 0.59 6.94
C ARG A 125 -9.95 -0.08 7.88
N GLN A 126 -9.48 -1.28 7.60
CA GLN A 126 -8.49 -1.92 8.48
C GLN A 126 -7.21 -1.08 8.61
N ARG A 127 -6.81 -0.39 7.54
CA ARG A 127 -5.62 0.44 7.52
C ARG A 127 -5.87 1.86 8.03
N PHE A 128 -6.91 2.53 7.52
CA PHE A 128 -7.08 3.98 7.69
C PHE A 128 -8.19 4.36 8.66
N ARG A 129 -9.12 3.44 8.97
CA ARG A 129 -10.24 3.67 9.90
C ARG A 129 -10.57 2.41 10.72
N PRO A 130 -9.62 1.87 11.51
CA PRO A 130 -9.77 0.54 12.13
C PRO A 130 -10.94 0.42 13.11
N GLY A 131 -11.45 1.54 13.64
CA GLY A 131 -12.65 1.57 14.48
C GLY A 131 -13.99 1.67 13.72
N ALA A 132 -13.98 1.84 12.40
CA ALA A 132 -15.19 2.01 11.60
C ALA A 132 -15.79 0.67 11.15
N SER A 133 -17.12 0.62 11.08
CA SER A 133 -17.92 -0.53 10.64
C SER A 133 -19.24 -0.06 9.99
N GLY A 134 -20.01 -0.98 9.42
CA GLY A 134 -21.29 -0.67 8.77
C GLY A 134 -21.16 -0.28 7.29
N PRO A 135 -22.19 0.33 6.67
CA PRO A 135 -22.15 0.74 5.27
C PRO A 135 -21.11 1.83 5.01
N LEU A 136 -20.75 2.05 3.74
CA LEU A 136 -19.90 3.17 3.30
C LEU A 136 -20.45 4.51 3.83
N ASP A 137 -19.60 5.32 4.45
CA ASP A 137 -19.99 6.61 5.02
C ASP A 137 -19.23 7.80 4.37
N PRO A 138 -19.66 9.05 4.60
CA PRO A 138 -18.98 10.22 4.03
C PRO A 138 -17.53 10.43 4.49
N ALA A 139 -17.14 9.94 5.67
CA ALA A 139 -15.77 10.01 6.14
C ALA A 139 -14.86 9.01 5.41
N ASP A 140 -15.38 7.86 4.97
CA ASP A 140 -14.64 6.90 4.14
C ASP A 140 -14.35 7.54 2.78
N GLN A 141 -15.37 8.17 2.20
CA GLN A 141 -15.25 8.90 0.94
C GLN A 141 -14.21 10.03 1.04
N GLY A 142 -14.24 10.81 2.11
CA GLY A 142 -13.31 11.92 2.30
C GLY A 142 -11.86 11.47 2.49
N MET A 143 -11.64 10.43 3.29
CA MET A 143 -10.30 9.87 3.49
C MET A 143 -9.76 9.19 2.22
N MET A 144 -10.59 8.44 1.50
CA MET A 144 -10.19 7.83 0.23
C MET A 144 -9.90 8.88 -0.85
N ALA A 145 -10.69 9.97 -0.91
CA ALA A 145 -10.39 11.11 -1.78
C ALA A 145 -9.05 11.77 -1.43
N GLY A 146 -8.76 11.90 -0.13
CA GLY A 146 -7.46 12.33 0.37
C GLY A 146 -6.32 11.45 -0.15
N LEU A 147 -6.44 10.13 0.00
CA LEU A 147 -5.46 9.15 -0.48
C LEU A 147 -5.23 9.26 -1.99
N ALA A 148 -6.31 9.26 -2.78
CA ALA A 148 -6.24 9.35 -4.24
C ALA A 148 -5.56 10.63 -4.72
N ARG A 149 -5.79 11.76 -4.02
CA ARG A 149 -5.20 13.05 -4.35
C ARG A 149 -3.72 13.14 -3.97
N GLN A 150 -3.36 12.68 -2.77
CA GLN A 150 -2.02 12.84 -2.21
C GLN A 150 -1.06 11.75 -2.68
N PHE A 151 -1.56 10.54 -2.89
CA PHE A 151 -0.75 9.34 -3.12
C PHE A 151 -1.32 8.49 -4.27
N PRO A 152 -1.60 9.05 -5.47
CA PRO A 152 -2.07 8.25 -6.58
C PRO A 152 -1.05 7.14 -6.93
N ALA A 153 -1.59 5.98 -7.30
CA ALA A 153 -0.83 4.90 -7.88
C ALA A 153 -0.15 5.35 -9.18
N ASP A 154 1.12 4.99 -9.36
CA ASP A 154 1.84 5.27 -10.61
C ASP A 154 1.38 4.30 -11.71
N VAL A 155 0.28 4.63 -12.37
CA VAL A 155 -0.22 3.96 -13.59
C VAL A 155 0.72 4.18 -14.80
N THR A 156 1.72 5.04 -14.69
CA THR A 156 2.56 5.57 -15.77
C THR A 156 3.80 4.78 -16.15
N GLU A 157 4.00 3.56 -15.66
CA GLU A 157 5.13 2.73 -16.13
C GLU A 157 4.79 1.90 -17.39
N ARG A 158 3.68 2.23 -18.09
CA ARG A 158 3.41 1.69 -19.43
C ARG A 158 4.21 2.40 -20.53
N PHE A 159 4.90 3.51 -20.24
CA PHE A 159 5.62 4.32 -21.25
C PHE A 159 7.08 4.65 -20.95
N ALA A 160 7.62 4.33 -19.76
CA ALA A 160 9.00 4.68 -19.41
C ALA A 160 10.07 3.68 -19.88
N ARG A 161 9.69 2.53 -20.46
CA ARG A 161 10.63 1.52 -21.01
C ARG A 161 10.50 1.37 -22.53
N ARG A 162 10.66 2.47 -23.28
CA ARG A 162 11.03 2.45 -24.70
C ARG A 162 11.84 3.70 -25.07
N VAL A 163 13.00 3.90 -24.43
CA VAL A 163 14.10 4.63 -25.06
C VAL A 163 15.39 3.90 -24.70
N PRO A 164 16.00 3.12 -25.61
CA PRO A 164 17.39 2.77 -25.46
C PRO A 164 18.20 4.06 -25.70
N SER A 165 18.77 4.62 -24.63
CA SER A 165 19.79 5.66 -24.72
C SER A 165 21.05 5.06 -25.34
N ARG A 166 21.18 5.19 -26.65
CA ARG A 166 22.44 4.94 -27.36
C ARG A 166 23.24 6.26 -27.32
N PRO A 167 24.48 6.29 -26.83
CA PRO A 167 25.31 7.47 -26.97
C PRO A 167 25.80 7.54 -28.42
N LEU A 168 25.44 8.61 -29.13
CA LEU A 168 26.14 9.00 -30.37
C LEU A 168 27.40 9.76 -29.93
N GLY A 169 28.52 9.05 -29.95
CA GLY A 169 29.84 9.67 -29.92
C GLY A 169 30.05 10.49 -31.19
N LEU A 170 30.57 11.70 -31.00
CA LEU A 170 31.23 12.48 -32.05
C LEU A 170 32.54 11.80 -32.42
N GLU A 171 32.80 11.61 -33.72
CA GLU A 171 34.11 11.74 -34.39
C GLU A 171 33.80 12.12 -35.85
N SER A 172 34.00 13.40 -36.20
CA SER A 172 35.08 13.99 -37.03
C SER A 172 34.75 14.10 -38.53
#